data_AF-A0A1L8I982-F1
#
_entry.id   AF-A0A1L8I982-F1
#
_cell.length_a   1.000
_cell.length_b   1.000
_cell.length_c   1.000
_cell.angle_alpha   90.00
_cell.angle_beta   90.00
_cell.angle_gamma   90.00
#
_symmetry.space_group_name_H-M   'P 1'
#
loop_
_entity.id
_entity.type
_entity.pdbx_description
1 polymer ?
#
loop_
_entity_poly.entity_id
_entity_poly.type
_entity_poly.pdbx_seq_one_letter_code
_entity_poly.pdbx_strand_id
1 'polypeptide(L)'
;MIFLLVFMSIGGFFMFRKFLKSLPKADGMSELDRQRDVIERTLPLWTDEGKAFLNELVKPVPSPFRETAKQTIAAKIGELALQEQASVIDRDLILRGYIMATPKRDHKALKAFLKKKGIDYTRYLQEGR
;
A
#
# COMPACT_ATOMS: atom_id res chain seq x y z
N MET A 1 43.42 0.14 0.50
CA MET A 1 42.86 1.42 1.02
C MET A 1 41.75 1.99 0.13
N ILE A 2 41.96 2.09 -1.19
CA ILE A 2 40.99 2.66 -2.14
C ILE A 2 39.64 1.91 -2.18
N PHE A 3 39.66 0.57 -2.10
CA PHE A 3 38.44 -0.25 -2.05
C PHE A 3 37.51 0.08 -0.88
N LEU A 4 38.07 0.33 0.31
CA LEU A 4 37.30 0.63 1.51
C LEU A 4 36.59 1.99 1.37
N LEU A 5 37.30 2.99 0.84
CA LEU A 5 36.77 4.32 0.56
C LEU A 5 35.64 4.30 -0.47
N VAL A 6 35.77 3.49 -1.53
CA VAL A 6 34.74 3.35 -2.56
C VAL A 6 33.48 2.70 -1.97
N PHE A 7 33.61 1.60 -1.22
CA PHE A 7 32.46 0.95 -0.59
C PHE A 7 31.78 1.84 0.47
N MET A 8 32.54 2.58 1.27
CA MET A 8 31.98 3.55 2.22
C MET A 8 31.23 4.67 1.51
N SER A 9 31.77 5.17 0.39
CA SER A 9 31.14 6.22 -0.42
C SER A 9 29.82 5.74 -1.05
N ILE A 10 29.80 4.51 -1.60
CA ILE A 10 28.59 3.91 -2.19
C ILE A 10 27.53 3.64 -1.11
N GLY A 11 27.93 3.08 0.03
CA GLY A 11 27.04 2.85 1.17
C GLY A 11 26.46 4.15 1.73
N GLY A 12 27.32 5.17 1.88
CA GLY A 12 26.92 6.52 2.29
C GLY A 12 25.95 7.17 1.32
N PHE A 13 26.20 7.10 0.01
CA PHE A 13 25.28 7.61 -1.02
C PHE A 13 23.91 6.94 -0.97
N PHE A 14 23.86 5.62 -0.79
CA PHE A 14 22.59 4.89 -0.70
C PHE A 14 21.80 5.27 0.57
N MET A 15 22.48 5.35 1.72
CA MET A 15 21.87 5.78 2.98
C MET A 15 21.42 7.24 2.91
N PHE A 16 22.18 8.12 2.25
CA PHE A 16 21.83 9.52 2.04
C PHE A 16 20.59 9.68 1.14
N ARG A 17 20.50 8.92 0.04
CA ARG A 17 19.29 8.91 -0.81
C ARG A 17 18.07 8.40 -0.06
N LYS A 18 18.23 7.39 0.80
CA LYS A 18 17.16 6.88 1.66
C LYS A 18 16.75 7.93 2.71
N PHE A 19 17.71 8.65 3.26
CA PHE A 19 17.50 9.75 4.20
C PHE A 19 16.72 10.92 3.58
N LEU A 20 17.04 11.32 2.34
CA LEU A 20 16.27 12.35 1.63
C LEU A 20 14.79 11.99 1.47
N LYS A 21 14.45 10.69 1.41
CA LYS A 21 13.06 10.22 1.35
C LYS A 21 12.36 10.20 2.71
N SER A 22 13.12 10.15 3.81
CA SER A 22 12.57 10.23 5.17
C SER A 22 12.41 11.66 5.69
N LEU A 23 12.98 12.65 4.99
CA LEU A 23 12.76 14.06 5.35
C LEU A 23 11.27 14.40 5.22
N PRO A 24 10.70 15.12 6.21
CA PRO A 24 9.34 15.60 6.13
C PRO A 24 9.17 16.47 4.88
N LYS A 25 8.03 16.31 4.20
CA LYS A 25 7.69 17.16 3.05
C LYS A 25 7.33 18.57 3.57
N ALA A 26 6.98 19.50 2.67
CA ALA A 26 6.73 20.91 3.01
C ALA A 26 5.71 21.15 4.14
N ASP A 27 4.90 20.15 4.49
CA ASP A 27 3.89 20.15 5.56
C ASP A 27 4.36 19.52 6.89
N GLY A 28 5.62 19.08 7.01
CA GLY A 28 6.14 18.46 8.23
C GLY A 28 5.80 16.97 8.40
N MET A 29 4.94 16.39 7.53
CA MET A 29 4.46 15.01 7.67
C MET A 29 5.16 14.06 6.69
N SER A 30 5.64 12.92 7.21
CA SER A 30 6.15 11.84 6.35
C SER A 30 5.00 11.12 5.63
N GLU A 31 5.33 10.32 4.62
CA GLU A 31 4.34 9.48 3.95
C GLU A 31 3.72 8.45 4.90
N LEU A 32 4.51 7.96 5.86
CA LEU A 32 4.04 7.02 6.88
C LEU A 32 3.07 7.68 7.86
N ASP A 33 3.31 8.95 8.21
CA ASP A 33 2.42 9.69 9.11
C ASP A 33 1.07 9.94 8.45
N ARG A 34 1.05 10.29 7.16
CA ARG A 34 -0.20 10.43 6.39
C ARG A 34 -0.96 9.11 6.30
N GLN A 35 -0.26 7.99 6.05
CA GLN A 35 -0.90 6.67 6.01
C GLN A 35 -1.55 6.32 7.35
N ARG A 36 -0.87 6.62 8.48
CA ARG A 36 -1.42 6.39 9.81
C ARG A 36 -2.65 7.26 10.10
N ASP A 37 -2.58 8.56 9.82
CA ASP A 37 -3.73 9.46 10.01
C ASP A 37 -4.97 8.98 9.25
N VAL A 38 -4.79 8.60 7.97
CA VAL A 38 -5.90 8.09 7.15
C VAL A 38 -6.45 6.78 7.72
N ILE A 39 -5.60 5.86 8.15
CA ILE A 39 -6.05 4.59 8.76
C ILE A 39 -6.84 4.86 10.04
N GLU A 40 -6.34 5.73 10.93
CA GLU A 40 -7.01 6.06 12.19
C GLU A 40 -8.38 6.69 11.95
N ARG A 41 -8.48 7.61 10.99
CA ARG A 41 -9.75 8.27 10.61
C ARG A 41 -10.75 7.32 9.96
N THR A 42 -10.27 6.31 9.25
CA THR A 42 -11.13 5.35 8.53
C THR A 42 -11.40 4.08 9.31
N LEU A 43 -10.71 3.86 10.45
CA LEU A 43 -10.88 2.70 11.32
C LEU A 43 -12.34 2.41 11.69
N PRO A 44 -13.19 3.42 12.01
CA PRO A 44 -14.60 3.19 12.32
C PRO A 44 -15.44 2.70 11.13
N LEU A 45 -14.99 2.93 9.89
CA LEU A 45 -15.68 2.52 8.67
C LEU A 45 -15.45 1.04 8.33
N TRP A 46 -14.48 0.39 8.97
CA TRP A 46 -14.13 -1.01 8.71
C TRP A 46 -15.05 -1.98 9.45
N THR A 47 -15.71 -2.84 8.68
CA THR A 47 -16.38 -4.03 9.20
C THR A 47 -15.38 -5.16 9.45
N ASP A 48 -15.76 -6.13 10.28
CA ASP A 48 -14.90 -7.28 10.56
C ASP A 48 -14.73 -8.18 9.33
N GLU A 49 -15.76 -8.29 8.49
CA GLU A 49 -15.69 -8.95 7.19
C GLU A 49 -14.71 -8.25 6.26
N GLY A 50 -14.69 -6.91 6.26
CA GLY A 50 -13.77 -6.11 5.47
C GLY A 50 -12.31 -6.32 5.90
N LYS A 51 -12.05 -6.31 7.22
CA LYS A 51 -10.72 -6.61 7.79
C LYS A 51 -10.28 -8.03 7.43
N ALA A 52 -11.18 -9.01 7.52
CA ALA A 52 -10.90 -10.39 7.16
C ALA A 52 -10.58 -10.52 5.65
N PHE A 53 -11.33 -9.82 4.80
CA PHE A 53 -11.09 -9.81 3.37
C PHE A 53 -9.74 -9.18 3.01
N LEU A 54 -9.37 -8.03 3.61
CA LEU A 54 -8.05 -7.44 3.44
C LEU A 54 -6.93 -8.42 3.85
N ASN A 55 -7.09 -9.08 5.00
CA ASN A 55 -6.14 -10.09 5.47
C ASN A 55 -5.98 -11.25 4.47
N GLU A 56 -7.04 -11.62 3.76
CA GLU A 56 -6.97 -12.62 2.69
C GLU A 56 -6.21 -12.12 1.46
N LEU A 57 -6.44 -10.87 1.04
CA LEU A 57 -5.78 -10.26 -0.13
C LEU A 57 -4.26 -10.11 0.05
N VAL A 58 -3.79 -9.98 1.30
CA VAL A 58 -2.36 -9.85 1.61
C VAL A 58 -1.65 -11.19 1.87
N LYS A 59 -2.37 -12.33 1.92
CA LYS A 59 -1.77 -13.67 2.05
C LYS A 59 -0.64 -14.00 1.06
N PRO A 60 -0.72 -13.65 -0.24
CA PRO A 60 0.36 -13.95 -1.18
C PRO A 60 1.64 -13.14 -0.92
N VAL A 61 1.58 -12.10 -0.09
CA VAL A 61 2.76 -11.32 0.29
C VAL A 61 3.63 -12.11 1.28
N PRO A 62 4.96 -12.17 1.08
CA PRO A 62 5.86 -12.84 2.02
C PRO A 62 5.74 -12.26 3.43
N SER A 63 5.85 -13.13 4.44
CA SER A 63 5.63 -12.77 5.85
C SER A 63 6.35 -11.49 6.33
N PRO A 64 7.65 -11.25 6.03
CA PRO A 64 8.33 -10.05 6.52
C PRO A 64 7.79 -8.73 5.94
N PHE A 65 7.06 -8.78 4.82
CA PHE A 65 6.52 -7.59 4.14
C PHE A 65 5.00 -7.46 4.29
N ARG A 66 4.32 -8.49 4.81
CA ARG A 66 2.86 -8.56 4.84
C ARG A 66 2.24 -7.42 5.65
N GLU A 67 2.81 -7.09 6.81
CA GLU A 67 2.27 -6.04 7.66
C GLU A 67 2.40 -4.66 7.02
N THR A 68 3.56 -4.35 6.45
CA THR A 68 3.79 -3.11 5.72
C THR A 68 2.88 -3.00 4.50
N ALA A 69 2.74 -4.07 3.72
CA ALA A 69 1.84 -4.09 2.57
C ALA A 69 0.38 -3.87 3.00
N LYS A 70 -0.07 -4.55 4.08
CA LYS A 70 -1.41 -4.38 4.65
C LYS A 70 -1.67 -2.94 5.06
N GLN A 71 -0.71 -2.28 5.72
CA GLN A 71 -0.83 -0.86 6.11
C GLN A 71 -0.94 0.05 4.88
N THR A 72 -0.06 -0.12 3.89
CA THR A 72 -0.11 0.69 2.66
C THR A 72 -1.43 0.50 1.91
N ILE A 73 -1.93 -0.72 1.80
CA ILE A 73 -3.22 -1.02 1.15
C ILE A 73 -4.38 -0.43 1.96
N ALA A 74 -4.38 -0.59 3.29
CA ALA A 74 -5.41 -0.06 4.17
C ALA A 74 -5.48 1.48 4.11
N ALA A 75 -4.33 2.16 4.10
CA ALA A 75 -4.26 3.60 3.91
C ALA A 75 -4.86 4.00 2.55
N LYS A 76 -4.56 3.26 1.48
CA LYS A 76 -5.12 3.56 0.15
C LYS A 76 -6.63 3.37 0.07
N ILE A 77 -7.15 2.32 0.69
CA ILE A 77 -8.59 2.08 0.82
C ILE A 77 -9.24 3.21 1.63
N GLY A 78 -8.59 3.63 2.73
CA GLY A 78 -9.06 4.73 3.55
C GLY A 78 -9.08 6.06 2.79
N GLU A 79 -8.06 6.36 1.98
CA GLU A 79 -8.04 7.54 1.09
C GLU A 79 -9.26 7.53 0.17
N LEU A 80 -9.53 6.41 -0.50
CA LEU A 80 -10.69 6.26 -1.39
C LEU A 80 -12.02 6.43 -0.65
N ALA A 81 -12.15 5.81 0.52
CA ALA A 81 -13.36 5.92 1.34
C ALA A 81 -13.62 7.36 1.78
N LEU A 82 -12.56 8.12 2.15
CA LEU A 82 -12.68 9.53 2.49
C LEU A 82 -13.01 10.39 1.27
N GLN A 83 -12.43 10.11 0.11
CA GLN A 83 -12.72 10.81 -1.14
C GLN A 83 -14.17 10.62 -1.59
N GLU A 84 -14.68 9.40 -1.50
CA GLU A 84 -16.06 9.05 -1.86
C GLU A 84 -17.07 9.32 -0.74
N GLN A 85 -16.61 9.82 0.42
CA GLN A 85 -17.44 10.05 1.62
C GLN A 85 -18.24 8.81 2.00
N ALA A 86 -17.63 7.63 1.85
CA ALA A 86 -18.25 6.36 2.12
C ALA A 86 -18.54 6.20 3.62
N SER A 87 -19.76 5.76 3.94
CA SER A 87 -20.17 5.47 5.32
C SER A 87 -19.62 4.13 5.82
N VAL A 88 -19.25 3.22 4.93
CA VAL A 88 -18.71 1.90 5.23
C VAL A 88 -17.71 1.47 4.16
N ILE A 89 -16.64 0.79 4.58
CA ILE A 89 -15.68 0.18 3.66
C ILE A 89 -16.22 -1.18 3.23
N ASP A 90 -16.82 -1.20 2.05
CA ASP A 90 -17.35 -2.42 1.43
C ASP A 90 -16.28 -3.19 0.64
N ARG A 91 -16.66 -4.35 0.11
CA ARG A 91 -15.76 -5.18 -0.69
C ARG A 91 -15.26 -4.49 -1.96
N ASP A 92 -16.06 -3.59 -2.52
CA ASP A 92 -15.75 -2.90 -3.76
C ASP A 92 -14.64 -1.85 -3.52
N LEU A 93 -14.76 -1.03 -2.48
CA LEU A 93 -13.70 -0.12 -2.04
C LEU A 93 -12.40 -0.85 -1.69
N ILE A 94 -12.49 -1.99 -1.01
CA ILE A 94 -11.32 -2.80 -0.65
C ILE A 94 -10.61 -3.28 -1.92
N LEU A 95 -11.36 -3.79 -2.89
CA LEU A 95 -10.80 -4.32 -4.13
C LEU A 95 -10.18 -3.22 -4.99
N ARG A 96 -10.85 -2.06 -5.10
CA ARG A 96 -10.33 -0.85 -5.77
C ARG A 96 -9.03 -0.39 -5.13
N GLY A 97 -9.03 -0.16 -3.82
CA GLY A 97 -7.85 0.28 -3.09
C GLY A 97 -6.70 -0.72 -3.16
N TYR A 98 -6.98 -2.03 -3.13
CA TYR A 98 -5.97 -3.07 -3.31
C TYR A 98 -5.30 -3.02 -4.70
N ILE A 99 -6.09 -2.87 -5.77
CA ILE A 99 -5.57 -2.79 -7.13
C ILE A 99 -4.76 -1.49 -7.34
N MET A 100 -5.25 -0.37 -6.81
CA MET A 100 -4.56 0.93 -6.89
C MET A 100 -3.27 0.97 -6.05
N ALA A 101 -3.25 0.32 -4.88
CA ALA A 101 -2.06 0.24 -4.03
C ALA A 101 -0.99 -0.70 -4.62
N THR A 102 -1.37 -1.63 -5.50
CA THR A 102 -0.43 -2.59 -6.10
C THR A 102 0.41 -1.93 -7.19
N PRO A 103 1.75 -1.95 -7.10
CA PRO A 103 2.62 -1.41 -8.13
C PRO A 103 2.40 -2.08 -9.50
N LYS A 104 2.49 -1.31 -10.59
CA LYS A 104 2.29 -1.80 -11.96
C LYS A 104 3.12 -3.04 -12.31
N ARG A 105 4.34 -3.15 -11.76
CA ARG A 105 5.23 -4.30 -11.96
C ARG A 105 4.65 -5.61 -11.42
N ASP A 106 3.82 -5.53 -10.38
CA ASP A 106 3.27 -6.68 -9.64
C ASP A 106 1.85 -7.04 -10.11
N HIS A 107 1.29 -6.29 -11.08
CA HIS A 107 -0.05 -6.53 -11.61
C HIS A 107 -0.22 -7.92 -12.23
N LYS A 108 0.85 -8.56 -12.72
CA LYS A 108 0.78 -9.94 -13.22
C LYS A 108 0.40 -10.93 -12.10
N ALA A 109 1.00 -10.78 -10.92
CA ALA A 109 0.72 -11.62 -9.76
C ALA A 109 -0.67 -11.34 -9.19
N LEU A 110 -1.04 -10.05 -9.12
CA LEU A 110 -2.37 -9.59 -8.73
C LEU A 110 -3.47 -10.26 -9.57
N LYS A 111 -3.39 -10.15 -10.90
CA LYS A 111 -4.39 -10.73 -11.81
C LYS A 111 -4.50 -12.25 -11.66
N ALA A 112 -3.36 -12.93 -11.52
CA ALA A 112 -3.35 -14.37 -11.31
C ALA A 112 -4.03 -14.76 -9.98
N PHE A 113 -3.78 -14.00 -8.90
CA PHE A 113 -4.40 -14.21 -7.61
C PHE A 113 -5.91 -13.96 -7.63
N LEU A 114 -6.35 -12.82 -8.19
CA LEU A 114 -7.78 -12.47 -8.30
C LEU A 114 -8.54 -13.46 -9.18
N LYS A 115 -7.95 -13.89 -10.31
CA LYS A 115 -8.52 -14.93 -11.17
C LYS A 115 -8.68 -16.26 -10.44
N LYS A 116 -7.68 -16.66 -9.64
CA LYS A 116 -7.75 -17.88 -8.81
C LYS A 116 -8.87 -17.79 -7.75
N LYS A 117 -9.18 -16.59 -7.28
CA LYS A 117 -10.27 -16.34 -6.33
C LYS A 117 -11.64 -16.14 -6.99
N GLY A 118 -11.72 -16.16 -8.32
CA GLY A 118 -12.96 -15.94 -9.07
C GLY A 118 -13.50 -14.51 -8.93
N ILE A 119 -12.66 -13.55 -8.58
CA ILE A 119 -13.05 -12.15 -8.43
C ILE A 119 -12.98 -11.49 -9.81
N ASP A 120 -14.08 -10.90 -10.28
CA ASP A 120 -14.07 -10.10 -11.51
C ASP A 120 -13.43 -8.74 -11.23
N TYR A 121 -12.25 -8.52 -11.80
CA TYR A 121 -11.49 -7.27 -11.66
C TYR A 121 -11.46 -6.45 -12.95
N THR A 122 -12.26 -6.82 -13.95
CA THR A 122 -12.23 -6.22 -15.29
C THR A 122 -12.55 -4.72 -15.25
N ARG A 123 -13.44 -4.30 -14.35
CA ARG A 123 -13.84 -2.88 -14.16
C ARG A 123 -12.70 -2.00 -13.64
N TYR A 124 -11.80 -2.54 -12.82
CA TYR A 124 -10.77 -1.77 -12.13
C TYR A 124 -9.43 -1.71 -12.88
N LEU A 125 -9.29 -2.45 -13.99
CA LEU A 125 -8.09 -2.40 -14.84
C LEU A 125 -7.90 -1.05 -15.55
N GLN A 126 -8.94 -0.23 -15.64
CA GLN A 126 -8.87 1.09 -16.25
C GLN A 126 -8.36 2.16 -15.27
N GLU A 127 -8.67 2.03 -13.98
CA GLU A 127 -8.30 3.00 -12.94
C GLU A 127 -6.82 2.90 -12.51
N GLY A 128 -6.17 1.76 -12.78
CA GLY A 128 -4.74 1.55 -12.48
C GLY A 128 -3.74 1.96 -13.57
N ARG A 129 -4.18 2.66 -14.63
CA ARG A 129 -3.32 3.13 -15.73
C ARG A 129 -2.65 4.47 -15.46
#